data_AF-A0A543N9N2-F1
#
_entry.id   AF-A0A543N9N2-F1
#
_cell.length_a   1.000
_cell.length_b   1.000
_cell.length_c   1.000
_cell.angle_alpha   90.00
_cell.angle_beta   90.00
_cell.angle_gamma   90.00
#
_symmetry.space_group_name_H-M   'P 1'
#
loop_
_entity.id
_entity.type
_entity.pdbx_description
1 polymer ?
#
loop_
_entity_poly.entity_id
_entity_poly.type
_entity_poly.pdbx_seq_one_letter_code
_entity_poly.pdbx_strand_id
1 'polypeptide(L)' 'MSTPENWPSQLLRPGDVAEMFGVTTSTVNTWVHRGHLIPAVVTPGGSRRFAPDHVQDLLDTTHHQNGGGDDT' A
#
# COMPACT_ATOMS: atom_id res chain seq x y z
N MET A 1 13.82 26.59 11.33
CA MET A 1 13.00 26.66 10.11
C MET A 1 12.22 25.37 10.03
N SER A 2 10.93 25.42 10.38
CA SER A 2 10.06 24.26 10.42
C SER A 2 9.60 23.90 9.01
N THR A 3 9.95 22.71 8.55
CA THR A 3 9.38 22.10 7.35
C THR A 3 7.87 21.96 7.53
N PRO A 4 7.02 22.30 6.54
CA PRO A 4 5.59 22.11 6.67
C PRO A 4 5.27 20.61 6.82
N GLU A 5 4.80 20.22 8.01
CA GLU A 5 4.30 18.89 8.42
C GLU A 5 2.95 18.53 7.75
N ASN A 6 2.75 18.88 6.47
CA ASN A 6 1.49 18.59 5.77
C ASN A 6 1.68 18.15 4.30
N TRP A 7 2.60 17.22 4.05
CA TRP A 7 2.44 16.36 2.89
C TRP A 7 1.84 15.03 3.33
N PRO A 8 0.54 14.78 3.10
CA PRO A 8 0.08 13.42 2.89
C PRO A 8 0.54 12.84 1.52
N SER A 9 1.45 13.48 0.78
CA SER A 9 1.58 13.28 -0.67
C SER A 9 2.96 12.81 -1.16
N GLN A 10 3.72 12.03 -0.38
CA GLN A 10 4.85 11.27 -0.95
C GLN A 10 4.37 9.87 -1.30
N LEU A 11 4.24 9.59 -2.59
CA LEU A 11 3.86 8.27 -3.06
C LEU A 11 4.80 7.19 -2.48
N LEU A 12 4.20 6.13 -1.96
CA LEU A 12 4.89 5.05 -1.30
C LEU A 12 5.62 4.19 -2.33
N ARG A 13 6.82 3.74 -1.97
CA ARG A 13 7.59 2.77 -2.73
C ARG A 13 7.07 1.36 -2.43
N PRO A 14 7.37 0.36 -3.28
CA PRO A 14 7.04 -1.03 -2.98
C PRO A 14 7.63 -1.51 -1.64
N GLY A 15 8.80 -0.99 -1.25
CA GLY A 15 9.42 -1.25 0.05
C GLY A 15 8.60 -0.69 1.20
N ASP A 16 8.23 0.59 1.14
CA ASP A 16 7.41 1.24 2.17
C ASP A 16 6.08 0.48 2.38
N VAL A 17 5.42 0.06 1.29
CA VAL A 17 4.20 -0.78 1.36
C VAL A 17 4.50 -2.14 2.00
N ALA A 18 5.58 -2.80 1.60
CA ALA A 18 5.95 -4.10 2.14
C ALA A 18 6.19 -4.05 3.65
N GLU A 19 6.86 -3.02 4.15
CA GLU A 19 7.10 -2.80 5.58
C GLU A 19 5.80 -2.62 6.37
N MET A 20 4.84 -1.84 5.85
CA MET A 20 3.55 -1.63 6.53
C MET A 20 2.70 -2.90 6.67
N PHE A 21 2.75 -3.79 5.67
CA PHE A 21 2.04 -5.07 5.71
C PHE A 21 2.86 -6.21 6.34
N GLY A 22 4.14 -5.98 6.68
CA GLY A 22 5.05 -7.03 7.14
C GLY A 22 5.31 -8.12 6.09
N VAL A 23 5.29 -7.78 4.81
CA VAL A 23 5.49 -8.70 3.68
C VAL A 23 6.76 -8.36 2.90
N THR A 24 7.05 -9.13 1.84
CA THR A 24 8.16 -8.81 0.92
C THR A 24 7.69 -7.89 -0.20
N THR A 25 8.63 -7.15 -0.82
CA THR A 25 8.35 -6.37 -2.04
C THR A 25 7.84 -7.24 -3.20
N SER A 26 8.23 -8.51 -3.26
CA SER A 26 7.72 -9.48 -4.25
C SER A 26 6.25 -9.80 -4.04
N THR A 27 5.80 -9.87 -2.79
CA THR A 27 4.38 -10.00 -2.44
C THR A 27 3.59 -8.78 -2.93
N VAL A 28 4.10 -7.57 -2.69
CA VAL A 28 3.49 -6.32 -3.18
C VAL A 28 3.40 -6.33 -4.71
N ASN A 29 4.46 -6.73 -5.42
CA ASN A 29 4.42 -6.86 -6.88
C ASN A 29 3.40 -7.90 -7.36
N THR A 30 3.19 -8.97 -6.59
CA THR A 30 2.16 -9.98 -6.90
C THR A 30 0.76 -9.40 -6.75
N TRP A 31 0.51 -8.58 -5.72
CA TRP A 31 -0.76 -7.85 -5.57
C TRP A 31 -1.03 -6.92 -6.75
N VAL A 32 0.00 -6.21 -7.22
CA VAL A 32 -0.11 -5.38 -8.43
C VAL A 32 -0.44 -6.23 -9.65
N HIS A 33 0.25 -7.35 -9.85
CA HIS A 33 0.02 -8.23 -11.00
C HIS A 33 -1.39 -8.85 -10.98
N ARG A 34 -1.94 -9.10 -9.79
CA ARG A 34 -3.30 -9.63 -9.58
C ARG A 34 -4.37 -8.54 -9.56
N GLY A 35 -4.00 -7.26 -9.60
CA GLY A 35 -4.93 -6.13 -9.56
C GLY A 35 -5.45 -5.77 -8.16
N HIS A 36 -4.91 -6.34 -7.09
CA HIS A 36 -5.28 -6.01 -5.71
C HIS A 36 -4.69 -4.67 -5.23
N LEU A 37 -3.61 -4.20 -5.86
CA LEU A 37 -3.01 -2.91 -5.57
C LEU A 37 -2.65 -2.19 -6.87
N ILE A 38 -3.14 -0.96 -7.04
CA ILE A 38 -2.91 -0.19 -8.27
C ILE A 38 -1.84 0.89 -8.04
N PRO A 39 -0.74 0.90 -8.81
CA PRO A 39 0.24 1.97 -8.73
C PRO A 39 -0.36 3.28 -9.23
N ALA A 40 -0.21 4.35 -8.44
CA ALA A 40 -0.62 5.69 -8.81
C ALA A 40 0.31 6.28 -9.89
N VAL A 41 1.60 5.95 -9.83
CA VAL A 41 2.60 6.36 -10.82
C VAL A 41 3.56 5.21 -11.10
N VAL A 42 3.99 5.11 -12.36
CA VAL A 42 5.12 4.29 -12.77
C VAL A 42 6.19 5.23 -13.31
N THR A 43 7.37 5.22 -12.71
CA THR A 43 8.48 6.06 -13.18
C THR A 43 9.02 5.55 -14.52
N PRO A 44 9.73 6.38 -15.31
CA PRO A 44 10.36 5.92 -16.55
C PRO A 44 11.30 4.71 -16.37
N GLY A 45 11.92 4.57 -15.19
CA GLY A 45 12.75 3.41 -14.84
C GLY A 45 11.96 2.18 -14.35
N GLY A 46 10.63 2.18 -14.47
CA GLY A 46 9.76 1.05 -14.10
C GLY A 46 9.46 0.93 -12.60
N SER A 47 9.88 1.90 -11.77
CA SER A 47 9.57 1.87 -10.34
C SER A 47 8.14 2.29 -10.08
N ARG A 48 7.42 1.49 -9.31
CA ARG A 48 6.03 1.76 -8.92
C ARG A 48 5.98 2.70 -7.72
N ARG A 49 4.89 3.46 -7.66
CA ARG A 49 4.60 4.44 -6.62
C ARG A 49 3.12 4.35 -6.29
N PHE A 50 2.78 4.28 -5.00
CA PHE A 50 1.41 4.02 -4.53
C PHE A 50 0.86 5.21 -3.76
N ALA A 51 -0.41 5.51 -3.95
CA ALA A 51 -1.09 6.52 -3.14
C ALA A 51 -1.29 5.96 -1.71
N PRO A 52 -0.99 6.74 -0.66
CA PRO A 52 -1.25 6.32 0.71
C PRO A 52 -2.70 5.89 0.94
N ASP A 53 -3.67 6.61 0.37
CA ASP A 53 -5.10 6.30 0.52
C ASP A 53 -5.48 4.91 -0.01
N HIS A 54 -4.95 4.51 -1.18
CA HIS A 54 -5.19 3.16 -1.72
C HIS A 54 -4.53 2.08 -0.87
N VAL A 55 -3.39 2.38 -0.26
CA VAL A 55 -2.69 1.43 0.61
C VAL A 55 -3.44 1.27 1.93
N GLN A 56 -3.99 2.37 2.47
CA GLN A 56 -4.83 2.35 3.66
C GLN A 56 -6.14 1.57 3.42
N ASP A 57 -6.82 1.78 2.30
CA ASP A 57 -8.03 1.03 1.92
C ASP A 57 -7.78 -0.49 1.87
N LEU A 58 -6.60 -0.89 1.35
CA LEU A 58 -6.19 -2.29 1.32
C LEU A 58 -5.89 -2.84 2.72
N LEU A 59 -5.30 -2.04 3.63
CA LEU A 59 -5.11 -2.41 5.03
C LEU A 59 -6.48 -2.65 5.69
N ASP A 60 -7.39 -1.70 5.56
CA ASP A 60 -8.73 -1.77 6.18
C ASP A 60 -9.51 -2.99 5.69
N THR A 61 -9.47 -3.26 4.38
CA THR A 61 -10.05 -4.47 3.78
C THR A 61 -9.40 -5.74 4.33
N THR A 62 -8.07 -5.73 4.54
CA THR A 62 -7.33 -6.88 5.06
C THR A 62 -7.64 -7.16 6.53
N HIS A 63 -7.88 -6.12 7.32
CA HIS A 63 -8.30 -6.26 8.71
C HIS A 63 -9.75 -6.76 8.83
N HIS A 64 -10.64 -6.32 7.95
CA HIS A 64 -12.05 -6.75 7.97
C HIS A 64 -12.22 -8.25 7.71
N GLN A 65 -11.43 -8.83 6.80
CA GLN A 65 -11.49 -10.26 6.48
C GLN A 65 -10.97 -11.20 7.58
N ASN A 66 -10.42 -10.68 8.69
CA ASN A 66 -9.98 -11.48 9.84
C ASN A 66 -11.00 -11.49 11.01
N GLY A 67 -12.16 -10.85 10.84
CA GLY A 67 -13.23 -10.75 11.85
C GLY A 67 -14.46 -11.63 11.60
N GLY A 68 -14.41 -12.56 10.66
CA GLY A 68 -15.52 -13.48 10.36
C GLY A 68 -15.46 -14.76 11.20
N GLY A 69 -15.67 -14.63 12.51
CA GLY A 69 -15.54 -15.75 13.44
C GLY A 69 -16.25 -15.56 14.78
N ASP A 70 -17.32 -14.77 14.82
CA ASP A 70 -18.28 -14.81 15.94
C ASP A 70 -19.70 -14.58 15.41
N ASP A 71 -20.42 -15.66 15.16
CA ASP A 71 -21.86 -15.71 15.41
C ASP A 71 -22.21 -17.18 15.71
N THR A 72 -22.98 -17.35 16.78
CA THR A 72 -23.24 -18.59 17.52
C THR A 72 -24.35 -19.42 16.87
#